data_AF-A0A7X7KB53-F1
#
_entry.id   AF-A0A7X7KB53-F1
#
_cell.length_a   1.000
_cell.length_b   1.000
_cell.length_c   1.000
_cell.angle_alpha   90.00
_cell.angle_beta   90.00
_cell.angle_gamma   90.00
#
_symmetry.space_group_name_H-M   'P 1'
#
loop_
_entity.id
_entity.type
_entity.pdbx_description
1 polymer ?
#
loop_
_entity_poly.entity_id
_entity_poly.type
_entity_poly.pdbx_seq_one_letter_code
_entity_poly.pdbx_strand_id
1 'polypeptide(L)'
;MSLRLPLLLVLVTSLAAGCGPSTGAGADASPTGDGATPDSDPPCPKRCSADLSEVLDCHGDVIATCAENEGCSDGGVCVDPCTSAAAEESSVGCDFFTLVPPPESSTRGSCFAVLVTNTWQVPVTLDVTYRGQSLAVDGMARRPVGNGAGLTYQPLASGALGVGEVAVVFLAQSVSGGVNYVGCPAGVTPGVTLDTAIDGTGLGDAFR
;
A
#
# COMPACT_ATOMS: atom_id res chain seq x y z
N MET A 1 4.53 58.71 -4.70
CA MET A 1 4.32 58.55 -3.24
C MET A 1 4.84 57.16 -2.87
N SER A 2 6.01 57.11 -2.27
CA SER A 2 6.72 55.88 -1.89
C SER A 2 6.28 55.44 -0.51
N LEU A 3 5.99 54.14 -0.30
CA LEU A 3 5.92 53.52 1.03
C LEU A 3 6.09 51.99 0.84
N ARG A 4 7.32 51.46 0.78
CA ARG A 4 8.17 50.97 1.89
C ARG A 4 7.50 49.91 2.78
N LEU A 5 7.77 48.66 2.38
CA LEU A 5 7.66 47.39 3.08
C LEU A 5 8.57 47.35 4.35
N PRO A 6 8.13 46.73 5.46
CA PRO A 6 9.05 46.03 6.34
C PRO A 6 8.73 44.53 6.31
N LEU A 7 9.62 43.80 5.65
CA LEU A 7 9.77 42.35 5.74
C LEU A 7 10.24 42.03 7.15
N LEU A 8 9.35 41.53 8.02
CA LEU A 8 9.73 40.98 9.32
C LEU A 8 9.94 39.47 9.16
N LEU A 9 11.20 39.08 8.95
CA LEU A 9 11.64 37.69 8.89
C LEU A 9 11.80 37.17 10.33
N VAL A 10 10.83 36.38 10.81
CA VAL A 10 10.95 35.66 12.09
C VAL A 10 11.61 34.31 11.80
N LEU A 11 12.90 34.20 12.12
CA LEU A 11 13.63 32.93 12.11
C LEU A 11 13.27 32.14 13.38
N VAL A 12 12.50 31.06 13.24
CA VAL A 12 12.31 30.07 14.31
C VAL A 12 13.36 28.98 14.11
N THR A 13 14.36 28.94 14.99
CA THR A 13 15.37 27.88 15.04
C THR A 13 14.83 26.67 15.78
N SER A 14 14.41 25.65 15.04
CA SER A 14 14.02 24.35 15.59
C SER A 14 15.28 23.51 15.90
N LEU A 15 15.47 23.12 17.16
CA LEU A 15 16.46 22.10 17.53
C LEU A 15 15.95 20.72 17.07
N ALA A 16 16.59 20.15 16.05
CA ALA A 16 16.41 18.76 15.68
C ALA A 16 17.23 17.88 16.65
N ALA A 17 16.57 17.18 17.56
CA ALA A 17 17.16 16.06 18.28
C ALA A 17 17.13 14.82 17.37
N GLY A 18 18.19 14.62 16.59
CA GLY A 18 18.37 13.40 15.81
C GLY A 18 18.75 12.24 16.73
N CYS A 19 17.97 11.15 16.68
CA CYS A 19 18.38 9.87 17.21
C CYS A 19 19.25 9.19 16.14
N GLY A 20 20.56 9.28 16.29
CA GLY A 20 21.52 8.53 15.47
C GLY A 20 21.92 7.23 16.17
N PRO A 21 22.15 6.13 15.45
CA PRO A 21 22.64 4.89 16.05
C PRO A 21 24.05 5.11 16.60
N SER A 22 24.21 4.86 17.89
CA SER A 22 25.49 4.92 18.60
C SER A 22 26.41 3.79 18.13
N THR A 23 27.39 4.10 17.28
CA THR A 23 28.55 3.23 17.04
C THR A 23 29.56 3.42 18.17
N GLY A 24 29.48 2.57 19.19
CA GLY A 24 30.48 2.50 20.26
C GLY A 24 31.74 1.80 19.77
N ALA A 25 32.84 2.56 19.61
CA ALA A 25 34.18 2.02 19.48
C ALA A 25 34.79 1.77 20.87
N GLY A 26 35.48 0.64 21.01
CA GLY A 26 35.81 0.00 22.28
C GLY A 26 36.94 0.61 23.13
N ALA A 27 37.10 0.02 24.31
CA ALA A 27 38.34 -0.10 25.06
C ALA A 27 38.22 -1.26 26.06
N ASP A 28 39.21 -2.15 26.04
CA ASP A 28 39.34 -3.37 26.82
C ASP A 28 39.42 -3.16 28.34
N ALA A 29 38.80 -4.07 29.09
CA ALA A 29 39.25 -4.47 30.43
C ALA A 29 38.68 -5.85 30.80
N SER A 30 39.51 -6.89 30.73
CA SER A 30 39.30 -8.11 31.52
C SER A 30 39.91 -7.92 32.92
N PRO A 31 39.26 -8.43 33.96
CA PRO A 31 39.84 -9.60 34.62
C PRO A 31 38.84 -10.70 34.97
N THR A 32 39.43 -11.89 35.06
CA THR A 32 38.95 -13.21 35.45
C THR A 32 38.00 -13.24 36.66
N GLY A 33 36.95 -14.06 36.58
CA GLY A 33 36.09 -14.43 37.72
C GLY A 33 35.07 -15.50 37.35
N ASP A 34 35.19 -16.67 37.99
CA ASP A 34 34.47 -17.92 37.73
C ASP A 34 32.96 -17.86 38.00
N GLY A 35 32.18 -18.45 37.08
CA GLY A 35 30.75 -18.65 37.25
C GLY A 35 30.07 -19.05 35.94
N ALA A 36 30.39 -20.24 35.41
CA ALA A 36 29.63 -20.81 34.30
C ALA A 36 28.23 -21.21 34.79
N THR A 37 27.33 -20.23 34.81
CA THR A 37 25.90 -20.50 34.58
C THR A 37 25.78 -21.02 33.16
N PRO A 38 24.94 -22.02 32.85
CA PRO A 38 24.61 -22.29 31.47
C PRO A 38 23.92 -21.03 30.96
N ASP A 39 24.66 -20.23 30.19
CA ASP A 39 24.10 -19.17 29.37
C ASP A 39 23.09 -19.89 28.47
N SER A 40 21.83 -19.85 28.89
CA SER A 40 20.75 -20.13 27.98
C SER A 40 20.82 -18.96 27.02
N ASP A 41 21.40 -19.19 25.84
CA ASP A 41 21.36 -18.24 24.75
C ASP A 41 19.95 -17.64 24.73
N PRO A 42 19.81 -16.30 24.76
CA PRO A 42 18.50 -15.69 24.72
C PRO A 42 17.73 -16.31 23.55
N PRO A 43 16.46 -16.71 23.75
CA PRO A 43 15.72 -17.43 22.72
C PRO A 43 15.74 -16.63 21.43
N CYS A 44 16.34 -17.20 20.38
CA CYS A 44 16.49 -16.56 19.08
C CYS A 44 15.10 -16.26 18.52
N PRO A 45 14.69 -14.98 18.45
CA PRO A 45 13.34 -14.64 18.00
C PRO A 45 13.20 -14.97 16.52
N LYS A 46 12.09 -15.60 16.17
CA LYS A 46 11.72 -15.83 14.77
C LYS A 46 11.22 -14.52 14.15
N ARG A 47 11.51 -14.33 12.87
CA ARG A 47 11.07 -13.19 12.07
C ARG A 47 10.47 -13.71 10.77
N CYS A 48 9.71 -12.89 10.06
CA CYS A 48 9.22 -13.23 8.73
C CYS A 48 10.11 -12.59 7.66
N SER A 49 10.21 -13.26 6.51
CA SER A 49 10.80 -12.65 5.31
C SER A 49 9.97 -11.46 4.84
N ALA A 50 10.55 -10.55 4.06
CA ALA A 50 9.85 -9.33 3.61
C ALA A 50 8.63 -9.61 2.71
N ASP A 51 8.59 -10.77 2.06
CA ASP A 51 7.49 -11.26 1.22
C ASP A 51 6.54 -12.21 1.98
N LEU A 52 6.80 -12.42 3.29
CA LEU A 52 6.00 -13.23 4.20
C LEU A 52 5.92 -14.71 3.83
N SER A 53 6.74 -15.20 2.91
CA SER A 53 6.72 -16.60 2.47
C SER A 53 7.55 -17.51 3.38
N GLU A 54 8.48 -16.95 4.16
CA GLU A 54 9.46 -17.69 4.95
C GLU A 54 9.53 -17.23 6.40
N VAL A 55 9.82 -18.18 7.28
CA VAL A 55 10.18 -17.95 8.68
C VAL A 55 11.70 -17.94 8.77
N LEU A 56 12.23 -16.82 9.25
CA LEU A 56 13.64 -16.58 9.45
C LEU A 56 14.00 -16.71 10.93
N ASP A 57 15.23 -17.10 11.21
CA ASP A 57 15.83 -16.95 12.52
C ASP A 57 16.35 -15.51 12.76
N CYS A 58 16.98 -15.29 13.90
CA CYS A 58 17.55 -14.00 14.28
C CYS A 58 18.83 -13.62 13.49
N HIS A 59 19.40 -14.55 12.73
CA HIS A 59 20.54 -14.32 11.83
C HIS A 59 20.09 -14.09 10.38
N GLY A 60 18.80 -14.28 10.08
CA GLY A 60 18.23 -14.16 8.75
C GLY A 60 18.28 -15.45 7.94
N ASP A 61 18.57 -16.59 8.58
CA ASP A 61 18.56 -17.90 7.95
C ASP A 61 17.13 -18.45 7.89
N VAL A 62 16.77 -19.07 6.76
CA VAL A 62 15.45 -19.67 6.56
C VAL A 62 15.34 -20.96 7.38
N ILE A 63 14.41 -20.97 8.33
CA ILE A 63 14.13 -22.14 9.19
C ILE A 63 12.84 -22.88 8.80
N ALA A 64 11.94 -22.21 8.10
CA ALA A 64 10.74 -22.81 7.53
C ALA A 64 10.21 -21.98 6.35
N THR A 65 9.50 -22.62 5.43
CA THR A 65 8.77 -21.95 4.34
C THR A 65 7.29 -22.28 4.49
N CYS A 66 6.44 -21.25 4.44
CA CYS A 66 4.99 -21.42 4.50
C CYS A 66 4.44 -21.96 3.17
N ALA A 67 3.25 -22.56 3.20
CA ALA A 67 2.60 -23.04 1.98
C ALA A 67 2.25 -21.88 1.02
N GLU A 68 1.96 -22.17 -0.24
CA GLU A 68 1.61 -21.16 -1.25
C GLU A 68 0.37 -20.33 -0.89
N ASN A 69 -0.50 -20.88 -0.04
CA ASN A 69 -1.72 -20.26 0.48
C ASN A 69 -1.59 -19.84 1.94
N GLU A 70 -0.37 -19.65 2.45
CA GLU A 70 -0.08 -19.21 3.81
C GLU A 70 1.05 -18.18 3.84
N GLY A 71 1.00 -17.24 4.78
CA GLY A 71 2.06 -16.30 5.07
C GLY A 71 2.58 -16.45 6.51
N CYS A 72 3.85 -16.13 6.72
CA CYS A 72 4.48 -16.03 8.01
C CYS A 72 3.87 -14.85 8.78
N SER A 73 3.51 -15.08 10.03
CA SER A 73 3.03 -14.07 10.97
C SER A 73 3.84 -14.14 12.27
N ASP A 74 3.58 -13.20 13.18
CA ASP A 74 4.15 -13.12 14.52
C ASP A 74 4.44 -14.49 15.17
N GLY A 75 5.68 -14.66 15.64
CA GLY A 75 6.13 -15.91 16.26
C GLY A 75 6.52 -17.00 15.26
N GLY A 76 6.57 -16.70 13.96
CA GLY A 76 6.97 -17.64 12.91
C GLY A 76 5.93 -18.72 12.68
N VAL A 77 4.65 -18.34 12.73
CA VAL A 77 3.50 -19.22 12.48
C VAL A 77 2.98 -18.93 11.08
N CYS A 78 2.76 -19.97 10.28
CA CYS A 78 2.10 -19.85 8.98
C CYS A 78 0.58 -19.73 9.19
N VAL A 79 0.00 -18.67 8.64
CA VAL A 79 -1.42 -18.34 8.73
C VAL A 79 -1.94 -17.94 7.35
N ASP A 80 -3.24 -17.65 7.22
CA ASP A 80 -3.80 -17.12 5.97
C ASP A 80 -3.05 -15.85 5.50
N PRO A 81 -2.80 -15.67 4.17
CA PRO A 81 -2.00 -14.57 3.65
C PRO A 81 -2.52 -13.19 4.05
N CYS A 82 -3.84 -13.00 4.14
CA CYS A 82 -4.43 -11.73 4.55
C CYS A 82 -4.20 -11.44 6.03
N THR A 83 -4.19 -12.49 6.85
CA THR A 83 -3.88 -12.37 8.29
C THR A 83 -2.41 -12.02 8.49
N SER A 84 -1.52 -12.69 7.76
CA SER A 84 -0.08 -12.41 7.75
C SER A 84 0.21 -10.98 7.27
N ALA A 85 -0.38 -10.57 6.14
CA ALA A 85 -0.22 -9.22 5.61
C ALA A 85 -0.73 -8.13 6.57
N ALA A 86 -1.82 -8.39 7.30
CA ALA A 86 -2.36 -7.48 8.31
C ALA A 86 -1.44 -7.35 9.53
N ALA A 87 -0.80 -8.44 9.97
CA ALA A 87 0.13 -8.41 11.10
C ALA A 87 1.41 -7.63 10.78
N GLU A 88 1.81 -7.60 9.52
CA GLU A 88 3.06 -6.98 9.06
C GLU A 88 2.93 -5.48 8.78
N GLU A 89 1.71 -4.94 8.85
CA GLU A 89 1.40 -3.50 8.71
C GLU A 89 2.05 -2.86 7.45
N SER A 90 2.20 -3.65 6.39
CA SER A 90 2.84 -3.23 5.15
C SER A 90 1.84 -2.59 4.17
N SER A 91 2.30 -2.22 2.97
CA SER A 91 1.41 -1.82 1.87
C SER A 91 0.82 -3.00 1.10
N VAL A 92 1.10 -4.23 1.51
CA VAL A 92 0.47 -5.46 1.01
C VAL A 92 -0.66 -5.83 1.94
N GLY A 93 -1.81 -6.19 1.39
CA GLY A 93 -3.00 -6.53 2.14
C GLY A 93 -4.09 -7.10 1.25
N CYS A 94 -5.21 -7.47 1.86
CA CYS A 94 -6.38 -7.95 1.14
C CYS A 94 -7.54 -6.96 1.12
N ASP A 95 -7.43 -5.87 1.90
CA ASP A 95 -8.42 -4.81 1.98
C ASP A 95 -7.73 -3.46 1.84
N PHE A 96 -8.19 -2.64 0.89
CA PHE A 96 -7.64 -1.33 0.63
C PHE A 96 -8.75 -0.30 0.63
N PHE A 97 -8.52 0.85 1.23
CA PHE A 97 -9.47 1.95 1.20
C PHE A 97 -8.92 3.07 0.34
N THR A 98 -9.75 3.62 -0.54
CA THR A 98 -9.35 4.75 -1.38
C THR A 98 -10.47 5.76 -1.55
N LEU A 99 -10.08 7.01 -1.71
CA LEU A 99 -10.96 8.14 -1.91
C LEU A 99 -10.39 9.04 -3.01
N VAL A 100 -11.27 9.70 -3.75
CA VAL A 100 -10.86 10.69 -4.74
C VAL A 100 -10.22 11.85 -3.99
N PRO A 101 -8.94 12.19 -4.26
CA PRO A 101 -8.32 13.36 -3.68
C PRO A 101 -9.11 14.63 -4.03
N PRO A 102 -9.11 15.68 -3.19
CA PRO A 102 -9.74 16.95 -3.52
C PRO A 102 -9.25 17.45 -4.89
N PRO A 103 -10.13 17.56 -5.90
CA PRO A 103 -9.71 17.83 -7.25
C PRO A 103 -9.53 19.33 -7.43
N GLU A 104 -8.57 19.70 -8.26
CA GLU A 104 -8.55 21.04 -8.82
C GLU A 104 -9.86 21.28 -9.58
N SER A 105 -10.42 22.48 -9.45
CA SER A 105 -11.71 22.82 -10.08
C SER A 105 -11.74 22.53 -11.59
N SER A 106 -10.59 22.64 -12.26
CA SER A 106 -10.46 22.40 -13.70
C SER A 106 -10.53 20.93 -14.11
N THR A 107 -10.20 19.97 -13.24
CA THR A 107 -10.20 18.52 -13.53
C THR A 107 -11.32 17.77 -12.81
N ARG A 108 -12.23 18.49 -12.15
CA ARG A 108 -13.33 17.91 -11.38
C ARG A 108 -14.11 16.86 -12.17
N GLY A 109 -14.44 15.76 -11.50
CA GLY A 109 -15.19 14.62 -12.03
C GLY A 109 -14.42 13.77 -13.05
N SER A 110 -13.16 14.07 -13.33
CA SER A 110 -12.32 13.21 -14.17
C SER A 110 -12.25 11.79 -13.60
N CYS A 111 -11.89 10.85 -14.48
CA CYS A 111 -11.79 9.45 -14.14
C CYS A 111 -10.83 9.23 -12.97
N PHE A 112 -11.33 8.60 -11.92
CA PHE A 112 -10.54 8.11 -10.81
C PHE A 112 -10.36 6.61 -10.93
N ALA A 113 -9.10 6.17 -10.87
CA ALA A 113 -8.74 4.77 -10.98
C ALA A 113 -7.61 4.40 -10.03
N VAL A 114 -7.55 3.13 -9.67
CA VAL A 114 -6.46 2.54 -8.88
C VAL A 114 -5.80 1.41 -9.65
N LEU A 115 -4.53 1.16 -9.34
CA LEU A 115 -3.80 0.00 -9.82
C LEU A 115 -3.74 -1.02 -8.68
N VAL A 116 -4.16 -2.25 -8.97
CA VAL A 116 -4.14 -3.37 -8.03
C VAL A 116 -3.25 -4.46 -8.61
N THR A 117 -2.27 -4.91 -7.84
CA THR A 117 -1.32 -5.94 -8.25
C THR A 117 -1.46 -7.17 -7.38
N ASN A 118 -1.51 -8.36 -7.98
CA ASN A 118 -1.41 -9.61 -7.24
C ASN A 118 0.07 -10.00 -7.14
N THR A 119 0.68 -9.76 -5.98
CA THR A 119 2.07 -10.14 -5.69
C THR A 119 2.17 -11.50 -4.99
N TRP A 120 1.06 -12.20 -4.79
CA TRP A 120 1.01 -13.47 -4.09
C TRP A 120 1.22 -14.65 -5.04
N GLN A 121 1.44 -15.85 -4.46
CA GLN A 121 1.76 -17.07 -5.20
C GLN A 121 0.54 -17.78 -5.80
N VAL A 122 -0.68 -17.34 -5.47
CA VAL A 122 -1.94 -17.88 -6.01
C VAL A 122 -2.83 -16.80 -6.64
N PRO A 123 -3.69 -17.14 -7.62
CA PRO A 123 -4.67 -16.21 -8.18
C PRO A 123 -5.64 -15.67 -7.11
N VAL A 124 -6.05 -14.42 -7.27
CA VAL A 124 -7.02 -13.74 -6.39
C VAL A 124 -8.23 -13.26 -7.18
N THR A 125 -9.31 -12.96 -6.47
CA THR A 125 -10.51 -12.34 -7.05
C THR A 125 -10.70 -10.97 -6.41
N LEU A 126 -10.93 -9.95 -7.24
CA LEU A 126 -11.21 -8.61 -6.78
C LEU A 126 -12.72 -8.44 -6.54
N ASP A 127 -13.05 -7.95 -5.36
CA ASP A 127 -14.36 -7.41 -5.02
C ASP A 127 -14.21 -5.92 -4.71
N VAL A 128 -15.21 -5.12 -5.09
CA VAL A 128 -15.18 -3.67 -4.82
C VAL A 128 -16.54 -3.22 -4.31
N THR A 129 -16.50 -2.36 -3.31
CA THR A 129 -17.66 -1.78 -2.66
C THR A 129 -17.57 -0.26 -2.59
N TYR A 130 -18.73 0.39 -2.62
CA TYR A 130 -18.88 1.81 -2.34
C TYR A 130 -20.14 2.02 -1.51
N ARG A 131 -20.04 2.72 -0.38
CA ARG A 131 -21.17 2.88 0.58
C ARG A 131 -21.80 1.54 1.01
N GLY A 132 -20.98 0.50 1.14
CA GLY A 132 -21.43 -0.85 1.48
C GLY A 132 -22.18 -1.57 0.35
N GLN A 133 -22.26 -1.00 -0.86
CA GLN A 133 -22.84 -1.64 -2.03
C GLN A 133 -21.74 -2.25 -2.90
N SER A 134 -21.89 -3.53 -3.28
CA SER A 134 -21.00 -4.20 -4.22
C SER A 134 -21.13 -3.62 -5.63
N LEU A 135 -19.99 -3.43 -6.29
CA LEU A 135 -19.89 -2.91 -7.65
C LEU A 135 -19.46 -4.01 -8.62
N ALA A 136 -19.99 -3.97 -9.85
CA ALA A 136 -19.69 -4.97 -10.87
C ALA A 136 -18.31 -4.72 -11.51
N VAL A 137 -17.36 -5.63 -11.26
CA VAL A 137 -15.96 -5.48 -11.67
C VAL A 137 -15.74 -5.56 -13.19
N ASP A 138 -16.50 -6.40 -13.90
CA ASP A 138 -16.31 -6.70 -15.33
C ASP A 138 -16.29 -5.45 -16.24
N GLY A 139 -17.09 -4.44 -15.91
CA GLY A 139 -17.20 -3.19 -16.65
C GLY A 139 -16.13 -2.17 -16.30
N MET A 140 -15.65 -2.21 -15.05
CA MET A 140 -14.82 -1.16 -14.47
C MET A 140 -13.35 -1.54 -14.32
N ALA A 141 -12.99 -2.81 -14.45
CA ALA A 141 -11.60 -3.26 -14.35
C ALA A 141 -11.01 -3.66 -15.71
N ARG A 142 -9.74 -3.33 -15.90
CA ARG A 142 -8.96 -3.66 -17.11
C ARG A 142 -7.60 -4.23 -16.75
N ARG A 143 -7.22 -5.33 -17.39
CA ARG A 143 -5.87 -5.88 -17.36
C ARG A 143 -5.04 -5.28 -18.50
N PRO A 144 -3.95 -4.55 -18.21
CA PRO A 144 -3.03 -4.15 -19.25
C PRO A 144 -2.27 -5.37 -19.79
N VAL A 145 -2.17 -5.48 -21.11
CA VAL A 145 -1.50 -6.58 -21.81
C VAL A 145 -0.59 -6.01 -22.89
N GLY A 146 0.67 -6.43 -22.91
CA GLY A 146 1.71 -5.95 -23.83
C GLY A 146 2.64 -4.91 -23.20
N ASN A 147 3.39 -4.18 -24.03
CA ASN A 147 4.40 -3.23 -23.58
C ASN A 147 4.56 -2.07 -24.58
N GLY A 148 4.97 -0.90 -24.08
CA GLY A 148 5.20 0.30 -24.89
C GLY A 148 3.98 0.67 -25.74
N ALA A 149 4.18 0.87 -27.04
CA ALA A 149 3.11 1.21 -27.98
C ALA A 149 2.12 0.06 -28.24
N GLY A 150 2.45 -1.18 -27.86
CA GLY A 150 1.59 -2.35 -28.00
C GLY A 150 0.72 -2.63 -26.77
N LEU A 151 0.71 -1.73 -25.77
CA LEU A 151 -0.10 -1.89 -24.57
C LEU A 151 -1.60 -1.83 -24.91
N THR A 152 -2.33 -2.85 -24.50
CA THR A 152 -3.79 -2.95 -24.65
C THR A 152 -4.44 -3.14 -23.28
N TYR A 153 -5.73 -2.88 -23.17
CA TYR A 153 -6.48 -3.00 -21.91
C TYR A 153 -7.65 -3.96 -22.11
N GLN A 154 -7.50 -5.17 -21.60
CA GLN A 154 -8.50 -6.23 -21.72
C GLN A 154 -9.46 -6.19 -20.53
N PRO A 155 -10.76 -6.47 -20.70
CA PRO A 155 -11.68 -6.62 -19.58
C PRO A 155 -11.20 -7.67 -18.57
N LEU A 156 -11.28 -7.34 -17.28
CA LEU A 156 -10.99 -8.29 -16.20
C LEU A 156 -12.27 -9.06 -15.86
N ALA A 157 -12.50 -10.18 -16.54
CA ALA A 157 -13.69 -11.00 -16.32
C ALA A 157 -13.71 -11.57 -14.89
N SER A 158 -14.89 -11.51 -14.26
CA SER A 158 -15.18 -12.01 -12.91
C SER A 158 -14.20 -11.52 -11.83
N GLY A 159 -13.53 -10.38 -12.05
CA GLY A 159 -12.52 -9.86 -11.13
C GLY A 159 -11.28 -10.74 -10.93
N ALA A 160 -11.09 -11.79 -11.73
CA ALA A 160 -10.01 -12.75 -11.52
C ALA A 160 -8.65 -12.17 -11.93
N LEU A 161 -7.71 -12.09 -10.98
CA LEU A 161 -6.37 -11.56 -11.16
C LEU A 161 -5.33 -12.63 -10.84
N GLY A 162 -4.59 -13.06 -11.86
CA GLY A 162 -3.56 -14.09 -11.75
C GLY A 162 -2.31 -13.60 -11.02
N VAL A 163 -1.42 -14.54 -10.72
CA VAL A 163 -0.12 -14.30 -10.07
C VAL A 163 0.73 -13.33 -10.89
N GLY A 164 1.25 -12.28 -10.26
CA GLY A 164 2.09 -11.27 -10.89
C GLY A 164 1.34 -10.31 -11.83
N GLU A 165 0.02 -10.44 -11.95
CA GLU A 165 -0.78 -9.58 -12.82
C GLU A 165 -1.18 -8.28 -12.12
N VAL A 166 -1.46 -7.26 -12.94
CA VAL A 166 -1.98 -5.98 -12.51
C VAL A 166 -3.34 -5.71 -13.14
N ALA A 167 -4.22 -5.01 -12.42
CA ALA A 167 -5.48 -4.49 -12.92
C ALA A 167 -5.55 -2.99 -12.69
N VAL A 168 -6.12 -2.27 -13.64
CA VAL A 168 -6.57 -0.88 -13.46
C VAL A 168 -8.07 -0.94 -13.17
N VAL A 169 -8.49 -0.44 -12.01
CA VAL A 169 -9.88 -0.43 -11.58
C VAL A 169 -10.38 1.02 -11.61
N PHE A 170 -11.31 1.31 -12.51
CA PHE A 170 -11.87 2.64 -12.75
C PHE A 170 -13.10 2.85 -11.84
N LEU A 171 -12.90 3.57 -10.74
CA LEU A 171 -13.86 3.61 -9.63
C LEU A 171 -14.94 4.67 -9.82
N ALA A 172 -14.58 5.87 -10.26
CA ALA A 172 -15.52 7.00 -10.35
C ALA A 172 -15.27 7.86 -11.57
N GLN A 173 -16.33 8.40 -12.15
CA GLN A 173 -16.26 9.58 -13.01
C GLN A 173 -17.57 10.37 -12.91
N SER A 174 -17.53 11.67 -13.16
CA SER A 174 -18.72 12.48 -13.34
C SER A 174 -18.46 13.49 -14.44
N VAL A 175 -19.42 13.67 -15.35
CA VAL A 175 -19.34 14.76 -16.34
C VAL A 175 -19.69 16.08 -15.65
N SER A 176 -18.85 16.48 -14.69
CA SER A 176 -18.84 17.82 -14.14
C SER A 176 -17.99 18.68 -15.06
N GLY A 177 -18.49 19.88 -15.40
CA GLY A 177 -17.96 20.76 -16.46
C GLY A 177 -16.58 21.40 -16.18
N GLY A 178 -15.63 20.66 -15.59
CA GLY A 178 -14.24 21.05 -15.52
C GLY A 178 -13.65 21.21 -16.93
N VAL A 179 -12.96 22.33 -17.16
CA VAL A 179 -12.41 22.68 -18.49
C VAL A 179 -11.31 21.72 -18.96
N ASN A 180 -10.68 21.00 -18.05
CA ASN A 180 -9.65 19.99 -18.29
C ASN A 180 -10.14 18.58 -17.89
N TYR A 181 -11.44 18.34 -18.01
CA TYR A 181 -12.04 17.04 -17.72
C TYR A 181 -11.42 15.92 -18.57
N VAL A 182 -11.06 14.81 -17.92
CA VAL A 182 -10.59 13.59 -18.57
C VAL A 182 -11.50 12.43 -18.15
N GLY A 183 -12.33 11.95 -19.09
CA GLY A 183 -13.21 10.81 -18.86
C GLY A 183 -12.45 9.48 -18.79
N CYS A 184 -13.12 8.44 -18.29
CA CYS A 184 -12.54 7.11 -18.31
C CYS A 184 -12.37 6.63 -19.76
N PRO A 185 -11.41 5.72 -20.03
CA PRO A 185 -11.18 5.21 -21.38
C PRO A 185 -12.44 4.66 -22.04
N ALA A 186 -12.52 4.77 -23.37
CA ALA A 186 -13.67 4.27 -24.12
C ALA A 186 -13.94 2.78 -23.82
N GLY A 187 -15.21 2.44 -23.63
CA GLY A 187 -15.64 1.08 -23.30
C GLY A 187 -15.46 0.68 -21.83
N VAL A 188 -14.95 1.57 -20.96
CA VAL A 188 -14.97 1.38 -19.50
C VAL A 188 -16.28 1.92 -18.94
N THR A 189 -16.93 1.13 -18.09
CA THR A 189 -18.04 1.58 -17.24
C THR A 189 -17.48 1.78 -15.83
N PRO A 190 -17.33 3.02 -15.33
CA PRO A 190 -16.78 3.23 -13.99
C PRO A 190 -17.71 2.66 -12.93
N GLY A 191 -17.16 2.32 -11.76
CA GLY A 191 -17.90 1.78 -10.63
C GLY A 191 -19.10 2.65 -10.22
N VAL A 192 -18.90 3.97 -10.16
CA VAL A 192 -19.97 4.96 -9.97
C VAL A 192 -19.86 6.12 -10.95
N THR A 193 -21.02 6.65 -11.37
CA THR A 193 -21.10 7.88 -12.16
C THR A 193 -21.50 9.06 -11.28
N LEU A 194 -20.59 9.49 -10.41
CA LEU A 194 -20.81 10.52 -9.38
C LEU A 194 -19.49 11.27 -9.11
N ASP A 195 -19.55 12.56 -8.81
CA ASP A 195 -18.41 13.28 -8.23
C ASP A 195 -18.33 12.90 -6.76
N THR A 196 -17.42 11.99 -6.43
CA THR A 196 -17.21 11.49 -5.06
C THR A 196 -16.17 12.31 -4.31
N ALA A 197 -15.61 13.35 -4.94
CA ALA A 197 -14.61 14.17 -4.33
C ALA A 197 -15.23 15.21 -3.40
N ILE A 198 -14.47 15.63 -2.38
CA ILE A 198 -14.93 16.59 -1.39
C ILE A 198 -14.24 17.92 -1.63
N ASP A 199 -15.03 18.99 -1.55
CA ASP A 199 -14.51 20.36 -1.61
C ASP A 199 -13.98 20.79 -0.24
N GLY A 200 -12.69 21.10 -0.19
CA GLY A 200 -12.02 21.47 1.06
C GLY A 200 -11.95 20.30 2.04
N THR A 201 -12.17 20.58 3.33
CA THR A 201 -12.12 19.57 4.40
C THR A 201 -13.50 18.99 4.64
N GLY A 202 -13.62 17.65 4.60
CA GLY A 202 -14.86 16.97 4.96
C GLY A 202 -14.69 15.47 5.12
N LEU A 203 -15.81 14.79 5.35
CA LEU A 203 -15.90 13.34 5.44
C LEU A 203 -16.63 12.82 4.21
N GLY A 204 -16.11 11.76 3.61
CA GLY A 204 -16.71 11.12 2.45
C GLY A 204 -16.62 9.61 2.54
N ASP A 205 -17.28 8.96 1.61
CA ASP A 205 -17.32 7.51 1.51
C ASP A 205 -16.12 7.01 0.71
N ALA A 206 -15.40 6.06 1.26
CA ALA A 206 -14.30 5.39 0.56
C ALA A 206 -14.82 4.24 -0.30
N PHE A 207 -14.08 3.95 -1.37
CA PHE A 207 -14.11 2.65 -2.01
C PHE A 207 -13.29 1.67 -1.18
N ARG A 208 -13.77 0.43 -1.10
CA ARG A 208 -13.04 -0.70 -0.54
C ARG A 208 -13.03 -1.82 -1.56
#